data_AF-A0A3A8YWB9-F1
#
_entry.id   AF-A0A3A8YWB9-F1
#
_cell.length_a   1.000
_cell.length_b   1.000
_cell.length_c   1.000
_cell.angle_alpha   90.00
_cell.angle_beta   90.00
_cell.angle_gamma   90.00
#
_symmetry.space_group_name_H-M   'P 1'
#
loop_
_entity.id
_entity.type
_entity.pdbx_description
1 polymer ?
#
loop_
_entity_poly.entity_id
_entity_poly.type
_entity_poly.pdbx_seq_one_letter_code
_entity_poly.pdbx_strand_id
1 'polypeptide(L)' 'MDHAIEPLTEYAQIEAMDLKQEYASGEYGSVEECPSYGKIKAYADAINILLEYYAPDWGRKTPEGLAGIGS' A
#
# COMPACT_ATOMS: atom_id res chain seq x y z
N MET A 1 2.88 10.44 14.57
CA MET A 1 1.97 10.29 13.42
C MET A 1 0.60 10.73 13.90
N ASP A 2 -0.25 11.35 13.07
CA ASP A 2 -1.63 11.59 13.50
C ASP A 2 -2.25 10.24 13.88
N HIS A 3 -2.98 10.19 15.00
CA HIS A 3 -3.37 8.92 15.66
C HIS A 3 -4.17 7.98 14.74
N ALA A 4 -4.74 8.48 13.65
CA ALA A 4 -5.51 7.70 12.67
C ALA A 4 -4.67 7.17 11.48
N ILE A 5 -3.60 7.85 11.07
CA ILE A 5 -2.83 7.47 9.87
C ILE A 5 -1.96 6.25 10.17
N GLU A 6 -1.41 6.16 11.38
CA GLU A 6 -0.57 5.06 11.84
C GLU A 6 -1.29 3.71 11.80
N PRO A 7 -2.42 3.52 12.51
CA PRO A 7 -3.14 2.24 12.50
C PRO A 7 -3.69 1.90 11.11
N LEU A 8 -4.08 2.89 10.30
CA LEU A 8 -4.52 2.65 8.93
C LEU A 8 -3.36 2.15 8.05
N THR A 9 -2.16 2.71 8.22
CA THR A 9 -0.96 2.29 7.50
C THR A 9 -0.55 0.88 7.90
N GLU A 10 -0.55 0.56 9.20
CA GLU A 10 -0.26 -0.79 9.69
C GLU A 10 -1.25 -1.82 9.15
N TYR A 11 -2.55 -1.51 9.18
CA TYR A 11 -3.58 -2.37 8.61
C TYR A 11 -3.37 -2.59 7.11
N ALA A 12 -3.09 -1.52 6.36
CA ALA A 12 -2.83 -1.61 4.93
C ALA A 12 -1.58 -2.46 4.61
N GLN A 13 -0.54 -2.41 5.45
CA GLN A 13 0.65 -3.25 5.30
C GLN A 13 0.34 -4.73 5.54
N ILE A 14 -0.52 -5.05 6.50
CA ILE A 14 -0.99 -6.44 6.75
C ILE A 14 -1.76 -6.95 5.53
N GLU A 15 -2.72 -6.18 5.02
CA GLU A 15 -3.49 -6.54 3.83
C GLU A 15 -2.61 -6.69 2.58
N ALA A 16 -1.52 -5.91 2.50
CA ALA A 16 -0.58 -5.96 1.38
C ALA A 16 0.32 -7.22 1.37
N MET A 17 0.25 -8.07 2.40
CA MET A 17 0.92 -9.37 2.40
C MET A 17 0.39 -10.29 1.29
N ASP A 18 -0.90 -10.23 0.96
CA ASP A 18 -1.49 -11.00 -0.13
C ASP A 18 -0.90 -10.57 -1.48
N LEU A 19 -0.83 -9.25 -1.72
CA LEU A 19 -0.22 -8.69 -2.93
C LEU A 19 1.25 -9.11 -3.08
N LYS A 20 2.00 -9.13 -1.98
CA LYS A 20 3.38 -9.61 -1.98
C LYS A 20 3.48 -11.09 -2.38
N GLN A 21 2.59 -11.93 -1.85
CA GLN A 21 2.59 -13.37 -2.16
C GLN A 21 2.17 -13.63 -3.60
N GLU A 22 1.13 -12.94 -4.08
CA GLU A 22 0.67 -12.97 -5.47
C GLU A 22 1.81 -12.59 -6.42
N TYR A 23 2.49 -11.48 -6.17
CA TYR A 23 3.61 -11.05 -7.02
C TYR A 23 4.79 -12.03 -6.95
N ALA A 24 5.14 -12.52 -5.75
CA ALA A 24 6.24 -13.47 -5.57
C ALA A 24 5.97 -14.85 -6.20
N SER A 25 4.72 -15.20 -6.48
CA SER A 25 4.36 -16.44 -7.18
C SER A 25 4.88 -16.48 -8.62
N GLY A 26 5.05 -15.31 -9.25
CA GLY A 26 5.40 -15.18 -10.67
C GLY A 26 4.26 -15.52 -11.63
N GLU A 27 3.04 -15.74 -11.14
CA GLU A 27 1.86 -16.00 -11.98
C GLU A 27 1.39 -14.76 -12.76
N TYR A 28 1.77 -13.56 -12.27
CA TYR A 28 1.42 -12.26 -12.84
C TYR A 28 2.65 -11.58 -13.44
N GLY A 29 2.49 -10.92 -14.59
CA GLY A 29 3.57 -10.25 -15.32
C GLY A 29 3.99 -8.93 -14.68
N SER A 30 3.11 -8.30 -13.89
CA SER A 30 3.41 -7.12 -13.09
C SER A 30 2.62 -7.08 -11.78
N VAL A 31 2.98 -6.16 -10.89
CA VAL A 31 2.30 -6.00 -9.59
C VAL A 31 0.85 -5.54 -9.80
N GLU A 32 0.59 -4.74 -10.84
CA GLU A 32 -0.74 -4.23 -11.19
C GLU A 32 -1.71 -5.32 -11.68
N GLU A 33 -1.19 -6.45 -12.16
CA GLU A 33 -1.99 -7.60 -12.60
C GLU A 33 -2.42 -8.52 -11.43
N CYS A 34 -1.83 -8.33 -10.25
CA CYS A 34 -2.16 -9.12 -9.06
C CYS A 34 -3.58 -8.80 -8.56
N PRO A 35 -4.41 -9.81 -8.21
CA PRO A 35 -5.79 -9.62 -7.77
C PRO A 35 -5.95 -8.64 -6.60
N SER A 36 -4.99 -8.64 -5.66
CA SER A 36 -5.02 -7.79 -4.48
C SER A 36 -4.61 -6.35 -4.77
N TYR A 37 -4.06 -6.04 -5.96
CA TYR A 37 -3.53 -4.71 -6.28
C TYR A 37 -4.55 -3.59 -6.09
N GLY A 38 -5.76 -3.77 -6.61
CA GLY A 38 -6.83 -2.76 -6.52
C GLY A 38 -7.21 -2.42 -5.08
N LYS A 39 -7.25 -3.44 -4.20
CA LYS A 39 -7.51 -3.27 -2.76
C LYS A 39 -6.40 -2.43 -2.12
N ILE A 40 -5.13 -2.78 -2.37
CA ILE A 40 -3.99 -2.07 -1.76
C ILE A 40 -3.84 -0.66 -2.32
N LYS A 41 -4.14 -0.45 -3.60
CA LYS A 41 -4.20 0.89 -4.20
C LYS A 41 -5.24 1.78 -3.52
N ALA A 42 -6.42 1.26 -3.19
CA ALA A 42 -7.42 2.02 -2.46
C ALA A 42 -6.93 2.44 -1.06
N TYR A 43 -6.20 1.57 -0.35
CA TYR A 43 -5.56 1.94 0.91
C TYR A 43 -4.47 3.01 0.74
N ALA A 44 -3.58 2.84 -0.25
CA ALA A 44 -2.54 3.82 -0.55
C ALA A 44 -3.15 5.20 -0.86
N ASP A 45 -4.19 5.26 -1.69
CA ASP A 45 -4.88 6.49 -2.04
C ASP A 45 -5.55 7.15 -0.82
N ALA A 46 -6.23 6.37 0.03
CA ALA A 46 -6.84 6.88 1.26
C ALA A 46 -5.80 7.45 2.24
N ILE A 47 -4.68 6.74 2.45
CA ILE A 47 -3.58 7.22 3.30
C ILE A 47 -2.97 8.49 2.71
N ASN A 48 -2.75 8.55 1.40
CA ASN A 48 -2.17 9.73 0.73
C ASN A 48 -3.05 10.97 0.88
N ILE A 49 -4.38 10.82 0.78
CA ILE A 49 -5.31 11.93 1.05
C ILE A 49 -5.13 12.44 2.48
N LEU A 50 -5.05 11.54 3.48
CA LEU A 50 -4.82 11.96 4.86
C LEU A 50 -3.45 12.63 5.04
N LEU A 51 -2.40 12.11 4.40
CA LEU A 51 -1.06 12.70 4.46
C LEU A 51 -1.03 14.10 3.85
N GLU A 52 -1.73 14.36 2.74
CA GLU A 52 -1.82 15.69 2.14
C GLU A 52 -2.35 16.75 3.11
N TYR A 53 -3.30 16.39 3.98
CA TYR A 53 -3.87 17.31 4.97
C TYR A 53 -3.07 17.42 6.26
N TYR A 54 -2.52 16.30 6.77
CA TYR A 54 -1.96 16.23 8.12
C TYR A 54 -0.43 16.14 8.17
N ALA A 55 0.23 15.68 7.10
CA ALA A 55 1.67 15.46 7.04
C ALA A 55 2.21 15.45 5.60
N PRO A 56 2.20 16.59 4.87
CA PRO A 56 2.54 16.64 3.45
C PRO A 56 4.00 16.27 3.14
N ASP A 57 4.90 16.39 4.11
CA ASP A 57 6.32 16.01 3.97
C ASP A 57 6.57 14.50 4.13
N TRP A 58 5.56 13.74 4.58
CA TRP A 58 5.64 12.29 4.70
C TRP A 58 5.33 11.66 3.35
N GLY A 59 6.39 11.28 2.64
CA GLY A 59 6.35 10.79 1.27
C GLY A 59 5.21 9.82 0.93
N ARG A 60 4.79 9.90 -0.34
CA ARG A 60 3.64 9.18 -0.91
C ARG A 60 3.75 7.67 -0.70
N LYS A 61 2.65 7.04 -0.32
CA LYS A 61 2.52 5.57 -0.26
C LYS A 61 2.13 5.02 -1.62
N THR A 62 2.74 3.90 -2.00
CA THR A 62 2.40 3.11 -3.18
C THR A 62 2.00 1.70 -2.78
N PRO A 63 1.26 0.95 -3.61
CA PRO A 63 0.94 -0.46 -3.32
C PRO A 63 2.18 -1.32 -3.07
N GLU A 64 3.23 -1.12 -3.87
CA GLU A 64 4.51 -1.82 -3.76
C GLU A 64 5.21 -1.46 -2.44
N GLY A 65 5.20 -0.17 -2.07
CA GLY A 65 5.78 0.30 -0.82
C GLY A 65 5.06 -0.21 0.42
N LEU A 66 3.73 -0.35 0.37
CA LEU A 66 2.94 -0.97 1.44
C LEU A 66 3.18 -2.47 1.52
N ALA A 67 3.33 -3.15 0.37
CA ALA A 67 3.63 -4.58 0.29
C ALA A 67 5.10 -4.91 0.59
N GLY A 68 5.99 -3.91 0.65
CA GLY A 68 7.43 -4.12 0.75
C GLY A 68 8.01 -4.84 -0.47
N ILE A 69 7.43 -4.63 -1.64
CA ILE A 69 7.95 -5.06 -2.94
C ILE A 69 8.94 -3.97 -3.37
N GLY A 70 10.22 -4.34 -3.49
CA GLY A 70 11.26 -3.40 -3.89
C GLY A 70 11.05 -2.91 -5.33
N SER A 71 11.26 -1.61 -5.54
CA SER A 71 11.65 -1.05 -6.84
C SER A 71 13.10 -1.37 -7.15
#